data_AF-A0A839TGP8-F1
#
_entry.id   AF-A0A839TGP8-F1
#
_cell.length_a   1.000
_cell.length_b   1.000
_cell.length_c   1.000
_cell.angle_alpha   90.00
_cell.angle_beta   90.00
_cell.angle_gamma   90.00
#
_symmetry.space_group_name_H-M   'P 1'
#
loop_
_entity.id
_entity.type
_entity.pdbx_description
1 polymer ?
#
loop_
_entity_poly.entity_id
_entity_poly.type
_entity_poly.pdbx_seq_one_letter_code
_entity_poly.pdbx_strand_id
1 'polypeptide(L)'
;MLKHLRVPLVVISTLLPLALLGCQTSTVIDDKNWSATTLESRLFQTTTKYEWQLTHVSDDNGRIKPFNQKLPLIMEVHPSLLTFTEGCQLNQVSFDMWLPLPYLYWQINVRELSDNCTTVNHSIIENLSNKNTIKNKTGNVVNGVFIPYSDTDFRFDPVLPNSAQSSNKTLKQLALKTNKGKTLIFSGTPKPEYPVAGIPLTNELLEQYQWRLISATDDTNKTINKFNRPDVPITANYRLGSHDYSNPQQSSFSQGVGFSVGCNGAGGSYALSTNQTLLIGGNPSTMVGCGDDIDDIESSLSRLMLYSSSQLTLNNLDNQRISNPSDNSKSSYLLTQKLESGETLIWQNEAKKTP
;
A
#
# COMPACT_ATOMS: atom_id res chain seq x y z
N MET A 1 -72.02 -16.76 -38.09
CA MET A 1 -71.21 -15.92 -38.98
C MET A 1 -70.38 -14.98 -38.11
N LEU A 2 -69.14 -15.36 -37.82
CA LEU A 2 -68.16 -14.57 -37.06
C LEU A 2 -67.62 -13.44 -37.95
N LYS A 3 -67.60 -12.20 -37.46
CA LYS A 3 -66.69 -11.12 -37.91
C LYS A 3 -66.32 -10.21 -36.72
N HIS A 4 -65.17 -10.49 -36.11
CA HIS A 4 -63.97 -9.63 -36.07
C HIS A 4 -64.14 -8.18 -36.61
N LEU A 5 -63.51 -7.10 -36.13
CA LEU A 5 -62.26 -6.82 -35.38
C LEU A 5 -62.23 -5.25 -35.31
N ARG A 6 -62.00 -4.53 -34.20
CA ARG A 6 -60.71 -3.94 -33.74
C ARG A 6 -61.03 -2.69 -32.91
N VAL A 7 -60.47 -2.58 -31.71
CA VAL A 7 -60.15 -1.30 -31.05
C VAL A 7 -58.76 -1.47 -30.43
N PRO A 8 -57.81 -0.54 -30.59
CA PRO A 8 -56.44 -0.74 -30.15
C PRO A 8 -56.30 -0.50 -28.63
N LEU A 9 -55.61 -1.41 -27.97
CA LEU A 9 -55.19 -1.32 -26.58
C LEU A 9 -53.92 -0.47 -26.51
N VAL A 10 -54.01 0.74 -25.95
CA VAL A 10 -52.83 1.54 -25.60
C VAL A 10 -52.35 1.06 -24.24
N VAL A 11 -51.27 0.27 -24.25
CA VAL A 11 -50.56 -0.16 -23.04
C VAL A 11 -49.61 0.97 -22.62
N ILE A 12 -50.00 1.74 -21.61
CA ILE A 12 -49.08 2.63 -20.90
C ILE A 12 -48.29 1.76 -19.91
N SER A 13 -47.14 1.28 -20.38
CA SER A 13 -46.10 0.67 -19.56
C SER A 13 -45.33 1.77 -18.84
N THR A 14 -45.72 2.09 -17.60
CA THR A 14 -44.82 2.80 -16.67
C THR A 14 -43.94 1.77 -15.98
N LEU A 15 -42.79 1.51 -16.60
CA LEU A 15 -41.64 0.84 -16.01
C LEU A 15 -41.16 1.63 -14.79
N LEU A 16 -41.29 1.04 -13.60
CA LEU A 16 -40.46 1.39 -12.45
C LEU A 16 -39.00 1.02 -12.78
N PRO A 17 -38.00 1.89 -12.59
CA PRO A 17 -36.63 1.44 -12.49
C PRO A 17 -36.41 0.88 -11.07
N LEU A 18 -36.72 -0.41 -10.90
CA LEU A 18 -36.08 -1.24 -9.89
C LEU A 18 -34.63 -1.49 -10.35
N ALA A 19 -33.75 -0.53 -10.10
CA ALA A 19 -32.31 -0.77 -10.07
C ALA A 19 -31.86 -0.64 -8.61
N LEU A 20 -32.14 -1.71 -7.85
CA LEU A 20 -31.51 -1.95 -6.56
C LEU A 20 -29.99 -1.93 -6.74
N LEU A 21 -29.36 -1.08 -5.94
CA LEU A 21 -27.95 -1.09 -5.60
C LEU A 21 -27.47 -2.53 -5.38
N GLY A 22 -26.64 -3.01 -6.29
CA GLY A 22 -25.80 -4.19 -6.10
C GLY A 22 -24.35 -3.77 -6.27
N CYS A 23 -23.78 -3.06 -5.29
CA CYS A 23 -22.33 -3.03 -5.13
C CYS A 23 -21.91 -4.47 -4.77
N GLN A 24 -21.61 -5.28 -5.78
CA GLN A 24 -20.80 -6.47 -5.58
C GLN A 24 -19.37 -5.97 -5.35
N THR A 25 -19.01 -5.75 -4.09
CA THR A 25 -17.60 -5.68 -3.68
C THR A 25 -17.01 -7.07 -3.90
N SER A 26 -16.34 -7.29 -5.02
CA SER A 26 -15.48 -8.46 -5.17
C SER A 26 -14.32 -8.29 -4.19
N THR A 27 -14.22 -9.14 -3.18
CA THR A 27 -13.00 -9.30 -2.40
C THR A 27 -12.19 -10.40 -3.09
N VAL A 28 -11.27 -10.07 -3.99
CA VAL A 28 -10.44 -11.08 -4.64
C VAL A 28 -9.34 -11.50 -3.66
N ILE A 29 -9.49 -12.69 -3.07
CA ILE A 29 -8.47 -13.31 -2.25
C ILE A 29 -7.34 -13.78 -3.18
N ASP A 30 -6.18 -13.11 -3.12
CA ASP A 30 -5.01 -13.47 -3.93
C ASP A 30 -4.21 -14.61 -3.28
N ASP A 31 -4.68 -15.85 -3.42
CA ASP A 31 -4.03 -17.04 -2.82
C ASP A 31 -2.75 -17.47 -3.56
N LYS A 32 -2.52 -16.97 -4.78
CA LYS A 32 -1.33 -17.34 -5.58
C LYS A 32 -0.02 -16.78 -5.01
N ASN A 33 -0.10 -15.70 -4.25
CA ASN A 33 1.03 -15.00 -3.64
C ASN A 33 1.00 -15.11 -2.10
N TRP A 34 0.54 -16.23 -1.55
CA TRP A 34 0.44 -16.42 -0.09
C TRP A 34 0.97 -17.79 0.37
N SER A 35 2.29 -17.94 0.33
CA SER A 35 3.00 -19.13 0.80
C SER A 35 4.39 -18.77 1.34
N ALA A 36 5.01 -19.68 2.09
CA ALA A 36 6.40 -19.55 2.51
C ALA A 36 7.40 -19.50 1.33
N THR A 37 6.97 -19.85 0.12
CA THR A 37 7.77 -19.81 -1.11
C THR A 37 7.43 -18.63 -2.02
N THR A 38 6.49 -17.77 -1.61
CA THR A 38 6.14 -16.58 -2.37
C THR A 38 7.31 -15.60 -2.36
N LEU A 39 7.65 -15.06 -3.52
CA LEU A 39 8.65 -14.00 -3.61
C LEU A 39 8.26 -12.83 -2.71
N GLU A 40 9.20 -12.35 -1.92
CA GLU A 40 8.93 -11.38 -0.87
C GLU A 40 8.23 -10.09 -1.37
N SER A 41 8.61 -9.54 -2.52
CA SER A 41 7.93 -8.36 -3.08
C SER A 41 6.45 -8.61 -3.30
N ARG A 42 6.11 -9.79 -3.82
CA ARG A 42 4.73 -10.21 -4.04
C ARG A 42 4.00 -10.44 -2.72
N LEU A 43 4.68 -11.05 -1.74
CA LEU A 43 4.12 -11.22 -0.41
C LEU A 43 3.78 -9.85 0.21
N PHE A 44 4.73 -8.91 0.20
CA PHE A 44 4.50 -7.54 0.68
C PHE A 44 3.35 -6.87 -0.03
N GLN A 45 3.31 -6.92 -1.36
CA GLN A 45 2.20 -6.37 -2.10
C GLN A 45 0.86 -7.02 -1.73
N THR A 46 0.84 -8.32 -1.46
CA THR A 46 -0.35 -8.98 -0.94
C THR A 46 -0.70 -8.50 0.46
N THR A 47 0.29 -8.25 1.34
CA THR A 47 0.01 -7.74 2.70
C THR A 47 -0.65 -6.36 2.70
N THR A 48 -0.39 -5.49 1.72
CA THR A 48 -1.03 -4.16 1.65
C THR A 48 -2.52 -4.22 1.33
N LYS A 49 -3.02 -5.37 0.83
CA LYS A 49 -4.42 -5.60 0.49
C LYS A 49 -5.31 -5.91 1.70
N TYR A 50 -4.74 -5.99 2.89
CA TYR A 50 -5.45 -6.38 4.11
C TYR A 50 -5.23 -5.35 5.22
N GLU A 51 -6.24 -5.22 6.07
CA GLU A 51 -6.11 -4.63 7.39
C GLU A 51 -5.80 -5.76 8.39
N TRP A 52 -4.72 -5.63 9.16
CA TRP A 52 -4.19 -6.71 9.98
C TRP A 52 -4.48 -6.47 11.46
N GLN A 53 -5.31 -7.31 12.09
CA GLN A 53 -5.56 -7.23 13.52
C GLN A 53 -4.69 -8.22 14.30
N LEU A 54 -3.99 -7.77 15.33
CA LEU A 54 -3.25 -8.66 16.23
C LEU A 54 -4.23 -9.57 16.98
N THR A 55 -4.10 -10.89 16.83
CA THR A 55 -4.98 -11.87 17.47
C THR A 55 -4.26 -12.83 18.39
N HIS A 56 -2.97 -13.09 18.17
CA HIS A 56 -2.20 -13.98 19.04
C HIS A 56 -0.76 -13.49 19.23
N VAL A 57 -0.17 -13.83 20.37
CA VAL A 57 1.20 -13.49 20.75
C VAL A 57 1.86 -14.70 21.40
N SER A 58 3.13 -14.96 21.12
CA SER A 58 3.90 -15.98 21.84
C SER A 58 4.25 -15.51 23.27
N ASP A 59 4.12 -16.38 24.26
CA ASP A 59 4.69 -16.13 25.59
C ASP A 59 6.22 -16.36 25.61
N ASP A 60 6.83 -16.15 26.78
CA ASP A 60 8.29 -16.30 26.97
C ASP A 60 8.78 -17.74 26.75
N ASN A 61 7.86 -18.72 26.75
CA ASN A 61 8.15 -20.12 26.45
C ASN A 61 7.86 -20.47 24.97
N GLY A 62 7.58 -19.46 24.14
CA GLY A 62 7.25 -19.63 22.72
C GLY A 62 5.84 -20.16 22.45
N ARG A 63 4.97 -20.31 23.47
CA ARG A 63 3.60 -20.80 23.27
C ARG A 63 2.70 -19.69 22.75
N ILE A 64 1.99 -19.94 21.66
CA ILE A 64 1.04 -18.99 21.06
C ILE A 64 -0.22 -18.91 21.94
N LYS A 65 -0.57 -17.70 22.37
CA LYS A 65 -1.76 -17.42 23.18
C LYS A 65 -2.64 -16.35 22.52
N PRO A 66 -3.98 -16.41 22.68
CA PRO A 66 -4.87 -15.36 22.24
C PRO A 66 -4.50 -14.02 22.85
N PHE A 67 -4.53 -12.97 22.03
CA PHE A 67 -4.29 -11.60 22.42
C PHE A 67 -5.63 -10.90 22.67
N ASN A 68 -6.10 -10.96 23.91
CA ASN A 68 -7.39 -10.41 24.31
C ASN A 68 -7.21 -8.98 24.85
N GLN A 69 -7.41 -7.98 24.00
CA GLN A 69 -7.47 -6.56 24.40
C GLN A 69 -8.85 -5.99 24.13
N LYS A 70 -9.21 -4.97 24.92
CA LYS A 70 -10.50 -4.26 24.75
C LYS A 70 -10.52 -3.44 23.46
N LEU A 71 -9.38 -2.82 23.12
CA LEU A 71 -9.17 -2.13 21.86
C LEU A 71 -8.35 -3.04 20.94
N PRO A 72 -8.76 -3.24 19.68
CA PRO A 72 -7.96 -4.00 18.73
C PRO A 72 -6.69 -3.22 18.39
N LEU A 73 -5.57 -3.95 18.26
CA LEU A 73 -4.35 -3.42 17.67
C LEU A 73 -4.35 -3.74 16.17
N ILE A 74 -4.50 -2.70 15.36
CA ILE A 74 -4.52 -2.80 13.90
C ILE A 74 -3.15 -2.43 13.35
N MET A 75 -2.67 -3.18 12.36
CA MET A 75 -1.43 -2.95 11.64
C MET A 75 -1.74 -2.67 10.17
N GLU A 76 -1.14 -1.61 9.65
CA GLU A 76 -1.03 -1.34 8.23
C GLU A 76 0.43 -1.54 7.79
N VAL A 77 0.59 -2.24 6.66
CA VAL A 77 1.90 -2.53 6.09
C VAL A 77 2.16 -1.57 4.94
N HIS A 78 3.18 -0.73 5.08
CA HIS A 78 3.75 0.06 4.01
C HIS A 78 5.16 -0.46 3.69
N PRO A 79 5.68 -0.24 2.46
CA PRO A 79 7.07 -0.55 2.19
C PRO A 79 7.97 0.23 3.17
N SER A 80 8.87 -0.46 3.88
CA SER A 80 9.80 0.15 4.87
C SER A 80 9.16 0.86 6.08
N LEU A 81 7.84 0.74 6.29
CA LEU A 81 7.14 1.34 7.42
C LEU A 81 5.95 0.48 7.86
N LEU A 82 5.85 0.19 9.15
CA LEU A 82 4.65 -0.39 9.75
C LEU A 82 3.94 0.66 10.57
N THR A 83 2.62 0.73 10.43
CA THR A 83 1.78 1.64 11.20
C THR A 83 0.85 0.82 12.07
N PHE A 84 0.80 1.12 13.36
CA PHE A 84 -0.02 0.44 14.35
C PHE A 84 -1.01 1.41 14.98
N THR A 85 -2.30 1.10 14.86
CA THR A 85 -3.38 1.90 15.42
C THR A 85 -4.02 1.16 16.58
N GLU A 86 -4.08 1.81 17.74
CA GLU A 86 -4.78 1.36 18.94
C GLU A 86 -5.65 2.50 19.48
N GLY A 87 -6.96 2.42 19.28
CA GLY A 87 -7.86 3.52 19.64
C GLY A 87 -7.46 4.82 18.93
N CYS A 88 -7.01 5.81 19.71
CA CYS A 88 -6.56 7.13 19.23
C CYS A 88 -5.04 7.22 19.02
N GLN A 89 -4.28 6.17 19.31
CA GLN A 89 -2.83 6.18 19.24
C GLN A 89 -2.36 5.56 17.94
N LEU A 90 -1.46 6.27 17.25
CA LEU A 90 -0.75 5.81 16.07
C LEU A 90 0.71 5.59 16.43
N ASN A 91 1.23 4.39 16.18
CA ASN A 91 2.63 4.06 16.40
C ASN A 91 3.25 3.66 15.06
N GLN A 92 4.45 4.14 14.77
CA GLN A 92 5.14 3.87 13.52
C GLN A 92 6.43 3.12 13.79
N VAL A 93 6.65 2.00 13.09
CA VAL A 93 7.87 1.21 13.15
C VAL A 93 8.54 1.24 11.78
N SER A 94 9.67 1.94 11.68
CA SER A 94 10.46 2.00 10.45
C SER A 94 11.39 0.81 10.34
N PHE A 95 11.51 0.27 9.13
CA PHE A 95 12.43 -0.81 8.80
C PHE A 95 13.04 -0.57 7.43
N ASP A 96 14.15 -1.21 7.12
CA ASP A 96 14.79 -1.04 5.82
C ASP A 96 14.53 -2.23 4.90
N MET A 97 13.61 -2.06 3.96
CA MET A 97 13.29 -3.07 2.96
C MET A 97 14.36 -3.20 1.86
N TRP A 98 15.40 -2.35 1.89
CA TRP A 98 16.59 -2.49 1.04
C TRP A 98 17.55 -3.57 1.54
N LEU A 99 17.50 -3.89 2.83
CA LEU A 99 18.37 -4.90 3.43
C LEU A 99 17.75 -6.29 3.29
N PRO A 100 18.57 -7.35 3.16
CA PRO A 100 18.07 -8.71 3.15
C PRO A 100 17.38 -9.01 4.48
N LEU A 101 16.38 -9.91 4.45
CA LEU A 101 15.84 -10.48 5.68
C LEU A 101 16.95 -11.04 6.58
N PRO A 102 16.79 -10.93 7.91
CA PRO A 102 15.64 -10.32 8.59
C PRO A 102 15.77 -8.78 8.71
N TYR A 103 14.65 -8.06 8.77
CA TYR A 103 14.62 -6.60 8.76
C TYR A 103 14.91 -6.00 10.13
N LEU A 104 16.03 -5.28 10.25
CA LEU A 104 16.33 -4.47 11.43
C LEU A 104 15.32 -3.32 11.54
N TYR A 105 14.73 -3.11 12.73
CA TYR A 105 13.98 -1.89 13.05
C TYR A 105 14.62 -1.11 14.19
N TRP A 106 14.54 0.21 14.07
CA TRP A 106 15.32 1.13 14.89
C TRP A 106 14.48 2.24 15.54
N GLN A 107 13.24 2.48 15.07
CA GLN A 107 12.40 3.57 15.60
C GLN A 107 10.95 3.17 15.80
N ILE A 108 10.43 3.49 16.99
CA ILE A 108 9.00 3.54 17.29
C ILE A 108 8.63 5.00 17.55
N ASN A 109 7.92 5.63 16.62
CA ASN A 109 7.41 6.99 16.81
C ASN A 109 5.92 6.91 17.19
N VAL A 110 5.53 7.59 18.27
CA VAL A 110 4.13 7.68 18.70
C VAL A 110 3.57 9.03 18.25
N ARG A 111 2.44 9.00 17.55
CA ARG A 111 1.63 10.18 17.19
C ARG A 111 0.21 10.02 17.73
N GLU A 112 -0.38 11.11 18.20
CA GLU A 112 -1.81 11.15 18.48
C GLU A 112 -2.56 11.45 17.17
N LEU A 113 -3.63 10.70 16.90
CA LEU A 113 -4.54 11.00 15.80
C LEU A 113 -5.33 12.30 16.13
N SER A 114 -5.64 13.08 15.09
CA SER A 114 -6.36 14.38 15.11
C SER A 114 -7.33 14.62 16.28
N ASP A 115 -7.41 15.88 16.73
CA ASP A 115 -8.22 16.44 17.84
C ASP A 115 -9.70 15.99 17.94
N ASN A 116 -10.27 15.37 16.90
CA ASN A 116 -11.60 14.78 16.93
C ASN A 116 -11.65 13.38 17.55
N CYS A 117 -10.52 12.81 17.96
CA CYS A 117 -10.54 11.59 18.73
C CYS A 117 -11.06 11.93 20.13
N THR A 118 -12.33 11.62 20.39
CA THR A 118 -12.84 11.58 21.77
C THR A 118 -12.06 10.49 22.49
N THR A 119 -10.95 10.86 23.13
CA THR A 119 -10.31 10.05 24.15
C THR A 119 -11.42 9.59 25.05
N VAL A 120 -11.70 8.29 25.07
CA VAL A 120 -12.67 7.73 26.00
C VAL A 120 -12.09 8.03 27.38
N ASN A 121 -12.62 9.10 27.97
CA ASN A 121 -12.05 9.70 29.16
C ASN A 121 -12.06 8.62 30.24
N HIS A 122 -10.89 8.40 30.84
CA HIS A 122 -10.60 7.30 31.76
C HIS A 122 -11.54 7.23 32.98
N SER A 123 -12.35 8.27 33.22
CA SER A 123 -13.29 8.37 34.33
C SER A 123 -14.63 7.67 34.13
N ILE A 124 -15.04 7.32 32.90
CA ILE A 124 -16.40 6.77 32.66
C ILE A 124 -16.44 5.24 32.82
N ILE A 125 -15.29 4.54 32.74
CA ILE A 125 -15.26 3.06 32.74
C ILE A 125 -15.05 2.45 34.14
N GLU A 126 -14.69 3.24 35.16
CA GLU A 126 -14.54 2.72 36.53
C GLU A 126 -15.87 2.40 37.23
N ASN A 127 -17.01 2.86 36.69
CA ASN A 127 -18.32 2.65 37.34
C ASN A 127 -19.14 1.45 36.83
N LEU A 128 -18.61 0.60 35.95
CA LEU A 128 -19.22 -0.71 35.67
C LEU A 128 -18.35 -1.84 36.21
N SER A 129 -18.30 -1.90 37.54
CA SER A 129 -17.86 -3.05 38.30
C SER A 129 -18.71 -4.27 37.98
N ASN A 130 -18.13 -5.26 37.31
CA ASN A 130 -18.45 -6.66 37.59
C ASN A 130 -17.19 -7.52 37.63
N LYS A 131 -17.08 -8.30 38.70
CA LYS A 131 -15.92 -9.08 39.15
C LYS A 131 -15.45 -10.09 38.09
N ASN A 132 -14.45 -9.68 37.31
CA ASN A 132 -13.34 -10.49 36.75
C ASN A 132 -12.41 -9.57 35.94
N THR A 133 -12.11 -8.39 36.49
CA THR A 133 -11.41 -7.33 35.78
C THR A 133 -9.94 -7.69 35.61
N ILE A 134 -9.62 -8.18 34.41
CA ILE A 134 -8.29 -8.06 33.80
C ILE A 134 -7.83 -6.63 34.08
N LYS A 135 -6.75 -6.48 34.86
CA LYS A 135 -6.14 -5.17 35.07
C LYS A 135 -5.70 -4.66 33.71
N ASN A 136 -6.51 -3.82 33.07
CA ASN A 136 -6.10 -3.01 31.94
C ASN A 136 -5.02 -2.06 32.47
N LYS A 137 -3.75 -2.47 32.34
CA LYS A 137 -2.70 -1.47 32.16
C LYS A 137 -2.99 -0.83 30.82
N THR A 138 -3.64 0.33 30.84
CA THR A 138 -3.67 1.28 29.71
C THR A 138 -2.27 1.88 29.54
N GLY A 139 -1.27 1.02 29.32
CA GLY A 139 0.02 1.38 28.80
C GLY A 139 -0.01 0.96 27.33
N ASN A 140 0.30 1.90 26.44
CA ASN A 140 0.46 1.70 25.00
C ASN A 140 0.82 0.24 24.68
N VAL A 141 -0.13 -0.53 24.15
CA VAL A 141 0.06 -1.97 23.93
C VAL A 141 1.25 -2.20 22.99
N VAL A 142 1.46 -1.29 22.04
CA VAL A 142 2.63 -1.30 21.16
C VAL A 142 3.91 -1.21 21.97
N ASN A 143 3.96 -0.40 23.04
CA ASN A 143 5.12 -0.36 23.93
C ASN A 143 5.33 -1.68 24.68
N GLY A 144 4.27 -2.38 25.08
CA GLY A 144 4.41 -3.70 25.71
C GLY A 144 4.82 -4.80 24.72
N VAL A 145 4.44 -4.67 23.45
CA VAL A 145 4.60 -5.71 22.43
C VAL A 145 5.85 -5.53 21.58
N PHE A 146 6.26 -4.29 21.29
CA PHE A 146 7.33 -3.95 20.33
C PHE A 146 8.56 -3.29 20.95
N ILE A 147 8.44 -2.40 21.95
CA ILE A 147 9.64 -1.76 22.57
C ILE A 147 10.65 -2.78 23.12
N PRO A 148 10.24 -3.87 23.81
CA PRO A 148 11.20 -4.86 24.33
C PRO A 148 12.06 -5.52 23.24
N TYR A 149 11.63 -5.40 21.99
CA TYR A 149 12.28 -5.99 20.84
C TYR A 149 12.90 -4.92 19.94
N SER A 150 13.03 -3.65 20.35
CA SER A 150 13.79 -2.66 19.58
C SER A 150 15.17 -3.23 19.20
N ASP A 151 15.63 -2.88 18.00
CA ASP A 151 16.89 -3.37 17.45
C ASP A 151 16.92 -4.90 17.25
N THR A 152 15.74 -5.51 17.08
CA THR A 152 15.63 -6.90 16.61
C THR A 152 15.25 -6.95 15.16
N ASP A 153 15.65 -8.03 14.51
CA ASP A 153 15.23 -8.26 13.16
C ASP A 153 13.87 -8.94 13.14
N PHE A 154 12.99 -8.52 12.23
CA PHE A 154 11.73 -9.19 11.99
C PHE A 154 11.60 -9.78 10.59
N ARG A 155 10.72 -10.76 10.45
CA ARG A 155 10.30 -11.31 9.16
C ARG A 155 8.80 -11.52 9.11
N PHE A 156 8.25 -11.44 7.91
CA PHE A 156 6.86 -11.76 7.61
C PHE A 156 6.74 -13.20 7.14
N ASP A 157 6.00 -14.01 7.89
CA ASP A 157 5.70 -15.39 7.53
C ASP A 157 4.18 -15.54 7.30
N PRO A 158 3.72 -15.94 6.10
CA PRO A 158 2.36 -16.41 5.90
C PRO A 158 2.09 -17.59 6.83
N VAL A 159 1.05 -17.47 7.67
CA VAL A 159 0.58 -18.59 8.48
C VAL A 159 -0.38 -19.39 7.63
N LEU A 160 0.01 -20.61 7.28
CA LEU A 160 -0.86 -21.53 6.55
C LEU A 160 -1.99 -21.98 7.48
N PRO A 161 -3.23 -22.08 6.99
CA PRO A 161 -4.33 -22.60 7.78
C PRO A 161 -4.02 -24.06 8.15
N ASN A 162 -3.74 -24.29 9.44
CA ASN A 162 -3.60 -25.64 9.97
C ASN A 162 -4.95 -26.37 9.83
N SER A 163 -4.88 -27.57 9.27
CA SER A 163 -6.02 -28.43 9.00
C SER A 163 -6.90 -28.68 10.24
N ALA A 164 -8.21 -28.77 9.97
CA ALA A 164 -9.28 -29.38 10.76
C ALA A 164 -10.09 -28.58 11.82
N GLN A 165 -9.80 -27.32 12.15
CA GLN A 165 -10.59 -26.62 13.21
C GLN A 165 -10.93 -25.14 13.01
N SER A 166 -10.64 -24.55 11.85
CA SER A 166 -11.14 -23.21 11.51
C SER A 166 -12.38 -23.32 10.61
N SER A 167 -13.55 -23.03 11.16
CA SER A 167 -14.80 -22.83 10.41
C SER A 167 -14.80 -21.58 9.53
N ASN A 168 -13.76 -20.73 9.60
CA ASN A 168 -13.59 -19.56 8.76
C ASN A 168 -12.37 -19.74 7.86
N LYS A 169 -12.59 -20.40 6.72
CA LYS A 169 -11.64 -20.60 5.62
C LYS A 169 -11.18 -19.29 4.93
N THR A 170 -11.48 -18.12 5.50
CA THR A 170 -11.56 -16.83 4.82
C THR A 170 -10.61 -15.74 5.34
N LEU A 171 -9.98 -15.92 6.50
CA LEU A 171 -9.06 -14.91 7.06
C LEU A 171 -7.61 -15.37 6.87
N LYS A 172 -6.84 -14.59 6.10
CA LYS A 172 -5.39 -14.81 5.98
C LYS A 172 -4.72 -14.46 7.31
N GLN A 173 -3.64 -15.16 7.64
CA GLN A 173 -2.88 -14.87 8.84
C GLN A 173 -1.42 -14.57 8.50
N LEU A 174 -0.90 -13.52 9.11
CA LEU A 174 0.46 -13.03 8.94
C LEU A 174 1.18 -13.09 10.27
N ALA A 175 2.30 -13.81 10.35
CA ALA A 175 3.15 -13.83 11.52
C ALA A 175 4.31 -12.85 11.35
N LEU A 176 4.46 -11.94 12.31
CA LEU A 176 5.68 -11.16 12.50
C LEU A 176 6.55 -11.92 13.52
N LYS A 177 7.70 -12.42 13.07
CA LYS A 177 8.63 -13.15 13.94
C LYS A 177 9.89 -12.34 14.16
N THR A 178 10.24 -12.13 15.41
CA THR A 178 11.50 -11.48 15.82
C THR A 178 12.62 -12.51 15.95
N ASN A 179 13.87 -12.09 15.75
CA ASN A 179 15.05 -12.92 16.00
C ASN A 179 15.24 -13.29 17.49
N LYS A 180 14.59 -12.57 18.41
CA LYS A 180 14.51 -12.89 19.85
C LYS A 180 13.42 -13.91 20.21
N GLY A 181 12.82 -14.57 19.21
CA GLY A 181 11.87 -15.68 19.42
C GLY A 181 10.42 -15.26 19.70
N LYS A 182 10.11 -13.96 19.70
CA LYS A 182 8.73 -13.47 19.79
C LYS A 182 8.01 -13.65 18.46
N THR A 183 6.80 -14.19 18.50
CA THR A 183 5.89 -14.31 17.36
C THR A 183 4.60 -13.53 17.64
N LEU A 184 4.23 -12.64 16.73
CA LEU A 184 2.95 -11.92 16.72
C LEU A 184 2.14 -12.41 15.53
N ILE A 185 0.91 -12.86 15.73
CA ILE A 185 0.05 -13.37 14.65
C ILE A 185 -1.11 -12.41 14.44
N PHE A 186 -1.20 -11.90 13.22
CA PHE A 186 -2.24 -11.00 12.77
C PHE A 186 -3.24 -11.75 11.89
N SER A 187 -4.51 -11.48 12.08
CA SER A 187 -5.58 -11.92 11.18
C SER A 187 -5.93 -10.77 10.23
N GLY A 188 -5.91 -11.05 8.92
CA GLY A 188 -6.12 -10.07 7.88
C GLY A 188 -7.57 -10.04 7.39
N THR A 189 -8.18 -8.87 7.43
CA THR A 189 -9.44 -8.57 6.76
C THR A 189 -9.13 -7.92 5.40
N PRO A 190 -9.61 -8.45 4.27
CA PRO A 190 -9.39 -7.82 2.96
C PRO A 190 -9.91 -6.37 2.95
N LYS A 191 -9.10 -5.44 2.45
CA LYS A 191 -9.55 -4.06 2.20
C LYS A 191 -10.59 -4.08 1.06
N PRO A 192 -11.62 -3.23 1.12
CA PRO A 192 -12.63 -3.16 0.07
C PRO A 192 -11.99 -2.73 -1.26
N GLU A 193 -12.41 -3.37 -2.34
CA GLU A 193 -12.06 -2.99 -3.71
C GLU A 193 -13.06 -1.96 -4.22
N TYR A 194 -12.56 -0.86 -4.76
CA TYR A 194 -13.36 0.18 -5.39
C TYR A 194 -13.13 0.20 -6.90
N PRO A 195 -14.12 0.65 -7.69
CA PRO A 195 -13.92 0.92 -9.11
C PRO A 195 -12.74 1.85 -9.32
N VAL A 196 -11.81 1.43 -10.17
CA VAL A 196 -10.64 2.21 -10.53
C VAL A 196 -11.03 3.30 -11.53
N ALA A 197 -10.57 4.53 -11.29
CA ALA A 197 -10.63 5.58 -12.29
C ALA A 197 -9.59 5.29 -13.40
N GLY A 198 -10.03 5.27 -14.65
CA GLY A 198 -9.16 5.02 -15.80
C GLY A 198 -8.83 3.54 -16.03
N ILE A 199 -7.68 3.29 -16.66
CA ILE A 199 -7.20 1.94 -16.97
C ILE A 199 -6.61 1.32 -15.70
N PRO A 200 -6.99 0.08 -15.32
CA PRO A 200 -6.36 -0.61 -14.20
C PRO A 200 -4.85 -0.75 -14.41
N LEU A 201 -4.04 -0.16 -13.53
CA LEU A 201 -2.60 -0.36 -13.56
C LEU A 201 -2.24 -1.73 -13.00
N THR A 202 -1.17 -2.30 -13.54
CA THR A 202 -0.45 -3.43 -12.97
C THR A 202 1.01 -3.06 -12.80
N ASN A 203 1.76 -3.82 -11.99
CA ASN A 203 3.19 -3.54 -11.86
C ASN A 203 3.94 -3.79 -13.16
N GLU A 204 3.53 -4.79 -13.96
CA GLU A 204 4.15 -5.11 -15.24
C GLU A 204 4.01 -3.93 -16.20
N LEU A 205 2.86 -3.25 -16.17
CA LEU A 205 2.64 -2.04 -16.97
C LEU A 205 3.52 -0.88 -16.50
N LEU A 206 3.66 -0.69 -15.18
CA LEU A 206 4.58 0.30 -14.62
C LEU A 206 6.04 0.02 -15.00
N GLU A 207 6.45 -1.25 -14.95
CA GLU A 207 7.79 -1.67 -15.32
C GLU A 207 8.05 -1.60 -16.83
N GLN A 208 7.04 -1.73 -17.69
CA GLN A 208 7.25 -1.74 -19.14
C GLN A 208 7.82 -0.41 -19.67
N TYR A 209 7.59 0.70 -18.97
CA TYR A 209 7.92 2.06 -19.43
C TYR A 209 8.89 2.79 -18.50
N GLN A 210 9.59 3.76 -19.08
CA GLN A 210 10.16 4.87 -18.34
C GLN A 210 9.07 5.95 -18.24
N TRP A 211 8.94 6.61 -17.10
CA TRP A 211 7.90 7.61 -16.87
C TRP A 211 8.57 8.98 -16.73
N ARG A 212 8.33 9.88 -17.68
CA ARG A 212 8.86 11.24 -17.63
C ARG A 212 7.86 12.17 -16.97
N LEU A 213 8.30 12.95 -15.99
CA LEU A 213 7.46 13.99 -15.39
C LEU A 213 7.26 15.10 -16.41
N ILE A 214 5.99 15.44 -16.68
CA ILE A 214 5.63 16.52 -17.61
C ILE A 214 4.92 17.68 -16.91
N SER A 215 4.36 17.45 -15.73
CA SER A 215 3.74 18.50 -14.92
C SER A 215 3.73 18.16 -13.44
N ALA A 216 3.89 19.16 -12.59
CA ALA A 216 3.76 19.04 -11.15
C ALA A 216 3.07 20.28 -10.54
N THR A 217 2.06 20.07 -9.70
CA THR A 217 1.35 21.12 -8.98
C THR A 217 1.25 20.84 -7.48
N ASP A 218 1.17 21.90 -6.68
CA ASP A 218 0.94 21.82 -5.24
C ASP A 218 -0.52 21.52 -4.87
N ASP A 219 -0.82 21.46 -3.58
CA ASP A 219 -2.15 21.25 -3.02
C ASP A 219 -3.17 22.36 -3.40
N THR A 220 -2.68 23.55 -3.74
CA THR A 220 -3.46 24.68 -4.26
C THR A 220 -3.54 24.73 -5.79
N ASN A 221 -3.06 23.68 -6.46
CA ASN A 221 -2.99 23.55 -7.92
C ASN A 221 -2.06 24.59 -8.60
N LYS A 222 -1.09 25.15 -7.88
CA LYS A 222 -0.05 26.00 -8.47
C LYS A 222 1.13 25.16 -8.95
N THR A 223 1.74 25.56 -10.05
CA THR A 223 2.90 24.87 -10.63
C THR A 223 4.10 24.87 -9.67
N ILE A 224 4.66 23.69 -9.42
CA ILE A 224 5.93 23.53 -8.71
C ILE A 224 7.06 23.74 -9.71
N ASN A 225 7.44 25.00 -9.95
CA ASN A 225 8.33 25.38 -11.06
C ASN A 225 9.63 24.55 -11.16
N LYS A 226 10.24 24.18 -10.03
CA LYS A 226 11.47 23.38 -10.00
C LYS A 226 11.33 21.99 -10.64
N PHE A 227 10.12 21.41 -10.65
CA PHE A 227 9.83 20.12 -11.27
C PHE A 227 9.32 20.22 -12.71
N ASN A 228 9.02 21.44 -13.17
CA ASN A 228 8.46 21.71 -14.49
C ASN A 228 9.54 22.32 -15.41
N ARG A 229 10.72 21.70 -15.43
CA ARG A 229 11.90 22.16 -16.20
C ARG A 229 12.19 21.22 -17.37
N PRO A 230 12.00 21.65 -18.64
CA PRO A 230 12.29 20.82 -19.80
C PRO A 230 13.77 20.46 -19.96
N ASP A 231 14.67 21.31 -19.46
CA ASP A 231 16.13 21.19 -19.52
C ASP A 231 16.71 20.21 -18.48
N VAL A 232 15.97 19.93 -17.41
CA VAL A 232 16.35 18.96 -16.37
C VAL A 232 15.25 17.91 -16.26
N PRO A 233 15.22 16.90 -17.16
CA PRO A 233 14.15 15.91 -17.17
C PRO A 233 14.17 15.07 -15.90
N ILE A 234 13.00 14.95 -15.26
CA ILE A 234 12.76 14.04 -14.14
C ILE A 234 12.13 12.77 -14.68
N THR A 235 12.70 11.61 -14.35
CA THR A 235 12.19 10.31 -14.80
C THR A 235 11.96 9.37 -13.62
N ALA A 236 10.98 8.48 -13.75
CA ALA A 236 10.73 7.40 -12.82
C ALA A 236 10.79 6.05 -13.57
N ASN A 237 11.42 5.06 -12.93
CA ASN A 237 11.57 3.72 -13.47
C ASN A 237 11.18 2.70 -12.40
N TYR A 238 10.20 1.86 -12.74
CA TYR A 238 9.80 0.73 -11.90
C TYR A 238 10.55 -0.52 -12.33
N ARG A 239 10.85 -1.37 -11.36
CA ARG A 239 11.51 -2.67 -11.54
C ARG A 239 10.81 -3.73 -10.71
N LEU A 240 10.56 -4.87 -11.33
CA LEU A 240 10.15 -6.12 -10.71
C LEU A 240 11.36 -7.05 -10.71
N GLY A 241 12.11 -7.05 -9.61
CA GLY A 241 13.18 -8.02 -9.42
C GLY A 241 12.68 -9.30 -8.79
N SER A 242 13.51 -10.34 -8.83
CA SER A 242 13.40 -11.47 -7.91
C SER A 242 14.59 -11.43 -6.98
N HIS A 243 14.35 -11.21 -5.69
CA HIS A 243 15.38 -11.37 -4.67
C HIS A 243 15.56 -12.87 -4.39
N ASP A 244 16.72 -13.40 -4.77
CA ASP A 244 17.09 -14.79 -4.47
C ASP A 244 17.91 -14.84 -3.16
N TYR A 245 17.26 -15.29 -2.10
CA TYR A 245 17.88 -15.46 -0.78
C TYR A 245 18.95 -16.56 -0.73
N SER A 246 18.96 -17.48 -1.70
CA SER A 246 20.02 -18.49 -1.80
C SER A 246 21.34 -17.91 -2.33
N ASN A 247 21.29 -16.71 -2.94
CA ASN A 247 22.47 -16.01 -3.43
C ASN A 247 22.34 -14.48 -3.23
N PRO A 248 22.56 -13.98 -1.99
CA PRO A 248 22.43 -12.56 -1.65
C PRO A 248 23.37 -11.62 -2.43
N GLN A 249 24.43 -12.15 -3.04
CA GLN A 249 25.35 -11.37 -3.86
C GLN A 249 24.83 -11.13 -5.29
N GLN A 250 23.84 -11.91 -5.74
CA GLN A 250 23.18 -11.75 -7.05
C GLN A 250 21.74 -11.26 -6.93
N SER A 251 21.25 -11.04 -5.71
CA SER A 251 19.87 -10.66 -5.50
C SER A 251 19.68 -9.16 -5.81
N SER A 252 18.71 -8.89 -6.69
CA SER A 252 18.27 -7.54 -7.00
C SER A 252 17.09 -7.14 -6.10
N PHE A 253 16.77 -5.85 -6.02
CA PHE A 253 15.60 -5.36 -5.31
C PHE A 253 14.34 -6.04 -5.84
N SER A 254 13.60 -6.73 -4.98
CA SER A 254 12.44 -7.55 -5.37
C SER A 254 11.32 -6.71 -6.00
N GLN A 255 11.19 -5.45 -5.61
CA GLN A 255 10.30 -4.47 -6.23
C GLN A 255 10.71 -3.06 -5.83
N GLY A 256 11.10 -2.24 -6.81
CA GLY A 256 11.66 -0.91 -6.56
C GLY A 256 11.24 0.14 -7.58
N VAL A 257 11.18 1.39 -7.13
CA VAL A 257 10.99 2.57 -7.97
C VAL A 257 12.21 3.47 -7.81
N GLY A 258 12.78 3.91 -8.93
CA GLY A 258 13.86 4.89 -8.95
C GLY A 258 13.41 6.16 -9.67
N PHE A 259 13.62 7.29 -9.03
CA PHE A 259 13.46 8.63 -9.58
C PHE A 259 14.83 9.19 -9.92
N SER A 260 15.02 9.76 -11.10
CA SER A 260 16.29 10.31 -11.54
C SER A 260 16.12 11.76 -11.98
N VAL A 261 17.05 12.60 -11.51
CA VAL A 261 17.15 14.03 -11.81
C VAL A 261 18.62 14.35 -12.07
N GLY A 262 18.95 14.77 -13.30
CA GLY A 262 20.33 15.10 -13.66
C GLY A 262 21.27 13.92 -13.45
N CYS A 263 22.27 14.08 -12.58
CA CYS A 263 23.27 13.05 -12.29
C CYS A 263 22.97 12.22 -11.03
N ASN A 264 21.87 12.51 -10.33
CA ASN A 264 21.43 11.80 -9.13
C ASN A 264 20.14 11.01 -9.35
N GLY A 265 19.92 10.02 -8.50
CA GLY A 265 18.62 9.38 -8.35
C GLY A 265 18.34 9.00 -6.91
N ALA A 266 17.06 9.07 -6.56
CA ALA A 266 16.50 8.59 -5.30
C ALA A 266 15.50 7.49 -5.61
N GLY A 267 15.46 6.42 -4.84
CA GLY A 267 14.53 5.34 -5.12
C GLY A 267 14.28 4.51 -3.90
N GLY A 268 13.13 3.84 -3.85
CA GLY A 268 12.69 3.04 -2.70
C GLY A 268 12.02 1.75 -3.13
N SER A 269 11.72 0.90 -2.14
CA SER A 269 10.73 -0.14 -2.33
C SER A 269 9.35 0.48 -2.58
N TYR A 270 8.51 -0.22 -3.35
CA TYR A 270 7.13 0.23 -3.57
C TYR A 270 6.14 -0.93 -3.51
N ALA A 271 4.88 -0.60 -3.28
CA ALA A 271 3.75 -1.51 -3.44
C ALA A 271 2.59 -0.78 -4.12
N LEU A 272 1.91 -1.47 -5.04
CA LEU A 272 0.66 -1.01 -5.63
C LEU A 272 -0.50 -1.77 -4.98
N SER A 273 -1.34 -1.07 -4.22
CA SER A 273 -2.50 -1.66 -3.54
C SER A 273 -3.66 -1.95 -4.51
N THR A 274 -4.70 -2.65 -4.03
CA THR A 274 -5.89 -3.01 -4.82
C THR A 274 -6.62 -1.81 -5.42
N ASN A 275 -6.55 -0.63 -4.79
CA ASN A 275 -7.27 0.56 -5.21
C ASN A 275 -6.39 1.56 -5.97
N GLN A 276 -5.31 1.09 -6.62
CA GLN A 276 -4.34 1.93 -7.34
C GLN A 276 -3.61 2.96 -6.46
N THR A 277 -3.55 2.74 -5.15
CA THR A 277 -2.69 3.53 -4.28
C THR A 277 -1.27 2.99 -4.37
N LEU A 278 -0.35 3.84 -4.83
CA LEU A 278 1.08 3.62 -4.82
C LEU A 278 1.63 4.04 -3.46
N LEU A 279 2.25 3.08 -2.78
CA LEU A 279 2.98 3.27 -1.54
C LEU A 279 4.47 3.17 -1.84
N ILE A 280 5.25 4.15 -1.40
CA ILE A 280 6.71 4.19 -1.55
C ILE A 280 7.34 4.17 -0.16
N GLY A 281 8.38 3.37 0.02
CA GLY A 281 9.10 3.25 1.28
C GLY A 281 10.25 4.23 1.43
N GLY A 282 11.23 3.84 2.26
CA GLY A 282 12.49 4.55 2.40
C GLY A 282 13.21 4.63 1.06
N ASN A 283 13.71 5.82 0.72
CA ASN A 283 14.36 6.07 -0.56
C ASN A 283 15.82 6.53 -0.43
N PRO A 284 16.81 5.61 -0.42
CA PRO A 284 18.21 6.02 -0.57
C PRO A 284 18.41 6.84 -1.85
N SER A 285 19.30 7.82 -1.76
CA SER A 285 19.69 8.69 -2.86
C SER A 285 21.18 8.64 -3.12
N THR A 286 21.57 8.71 -4.38
CA THR A 286 22.96 8.94 -4.77
C THR A 286 23.28 10.41 -4.50
N MET A 287 24.13 10.68 -3.51
CA MET A 287 24.50 12.04 -3.12
C MET A 287 25.74 12.52 -3.89
N VAL A 288 25.65 12.61 -5.23
CA VAL A 288 26.72 13.19 -6.06
C VAL A 288 26.42 14.67 -6.28
N GLY A 289 27.41 15.55 -6.18
CA GLY A 289 27.20 16.97 -6.48
C GLY A 289 27.00 17.19 -7.97
N CYS A 290 25.78 17.53 -8.40
CA CYS A 290 25.46 17.89 -9.79
C CYS A 290 25.33 19.41 -10.00
N GLY A 291 25.47 20.18 -8.92
CA GLY A 291 25.27 21.64 -8.87
C GLY A 291 24.00 22.00 -8.12
N ASP A 292 24.03 23.12 -7.39
CA ASP A 292 23.04 23.52 -6.39
C ASP A 292 21.57 23.40 -6.86
N ASP A 293 21.29 23.81 -8.10
CA ASP A 293 19.96 23.72 -8.71
C ASP A 293 19.45 22.28 -8.85
N ILE A 294 20.30 21.36 -9.34
CA ILE A 294 19.92 19.96 -9.56
C ILE A 294 19.81 19.24 -8.22
N ASP A 295 20.71 19.56 -7.30
CA ASP A 295 20.74 18.99 -5.96
C ASP A 295 19.50 19.42 -5.15
N ASP A 296 19.00 20.67 -5.28
CA ASP A 296 17.72 21.10 -4.67
C ASP A 296 16.51 20.36 -5.24
N ILE A 297 16.48 20.15 -6.57
CA ILE A 297 15.39 19.41 -7.23
C ILE A 297 15.37 17.96 -6.73
N GLU A 298 16.53 17.30 -6.71
CA GLU A 298 16.68 15.93 -6.21
C GLU A 298 16.22 15.80 -4.76
N SER A 299 16.74 16.65 -3.87
CA SER A 299 16.40 16.61 -2.45
C SER A 299 14.92 16.89 -2.21
N SER A 300 14.32 17.80 -2.99
CA SER A 300 12.88 18.10 -2.93
C SER A 300 12.03 16.92 -3.39
N LEU A 301 12.41 16.28 -4.50
CA LEU A 301 11.71 15.11 -5.03
C LEU A 301 11.84 13.91 -4.10
N SER A 302 13.05 13.70 -3.56
CA SER A 302 13.35 12.65 -2.60
C SER A 302 12.46 12.79 -1.35
N ARG A 303 12.38 13.99 -0.78
CA ARG A 303 11.50 14.27 0.38
C ARG A 303 10.01 14.09 0.04
N LEU A 304 9.59 14.44 -1.17
CA LEU A 304 8.20 14.28 -1.61
C LEU A 304 7.81 12.79 -1.74
N MET A 305 8.75 11.95 -2.16
CA MET A 305 8.50 10.51 -2.40
C MET A 305 8.72 9.63 -1.17
N LEU A 306 9.53 10.07 -0.21
CA LEU A 306 9.85 9.32 1.01
C LEU A 306 8.59 8.97 1.82
N TYR A 307 8.36 7.68 2.05
CA TYR A 307 7.18 7.17 2.79
C TYR A 307 5.83 7.68 2.24
N SER A 308 5.78 8.00 0.95
CA SER A 308 4.60 8.60 0.33
C SER A 308 3.50 7.59 0.04
N SER A 309 2.26 8.08 0.14
CA SER A 309 1.05 7.42 -0.33
C SER A 309 0.42 8.28 -1.42
N SER A 310 0.07 7.68 -2.55
CA SER A 310 -0.47 8.42 -3.67
C SER A 310 -1.47 7.61 -4.50
N GLN A 311 -2.56 8.24 -4.88
CA GLN A 311 -3.55 7.65 -5.77
C GLN A 311 -3.06 7.75 -7.22
N LEU A 312 -3.02 6.63 -7.92
CA LEU A 312 -2.69 6.57 -9.34
C LEU A 312 -3.94 6.51 -10.21
N THR A 313 -3.87 7.16 -11.36
CA THR A 313 -4.89 7.09 -12.41
C THR A 313 -4.18 7.07 -13.76
N LEU A 314 -4.43 6.02 -14.55
CA LEU A 314 -3.82 5.86 -15.87
C LEU A 314 -4.86 6.12 -16.96
N ASN A 315 -4.52 6.98 -17.91
CA ASN A 315 -5.34 7.28 -19.08
C ASN A 315 -4.56 7.00 -20.37
N ASN A 316 -5.24 6.46 -21.38
CA ASN A 316 -4.69 6.30 -22.72
C ASN A 316 -4.97 7.56 -23.56
N LEU A 317 -3.91 8.14 -24.13
CA LEU A 317 -3.98 9.30 -25.02
C LEU A 317 -4.45 8.94 -26.44
N ASP A 318 -4.32 7.68 -26.84
CA ASP A 318 -4.66 7.20 -28.20
C ASP A 318 -6.18 7.18 -28.45
N ASN A 319 -7.01 7.20 -27.39
CA ASN A 319 -8.46 7.36 -27.53
C ASN A 319 -8.88 8.74 -28.07
N GLN A 320 -7.93 9.68 -28.21
CA GLN A 320 -8.13 10.97 -28.90
C GLN A 320 -7.56 10.99 -30.33
N ARG A 321 -6.89 9.93 -30.79
CA ARG A 321 -6.33 9.84 -32.15
C ARG A 321 -7.24 8.97 -33.04
N ILE A 322 -8.08 9.61 -33.84
CA ILE A 322 -8.73 8.95 -34.99
C ILE A 322 -7.68 8.77 -36.09
N SER A 323 -6.80 7.75 -36.06
CA SER A 323 -6.03 7.37 -37.26
C SER A 323 -5.36 5.99 -37.20
N ASN A 324 -5.66 5.18 -38.22
CA ASN A 324 -4.87 4.14 -38.91
C ASN A 324 -4.07 3.08 -38.11
N PRO A 325 -4.39 1.78 -38.27
CA PRO A 325 -3.77 0.66 -37.55
C PRO A 325 -2.45 0.16 -38.18
N SER A 326 -1.58 1.04 -38.69
CA SER A 326 -0.39 0.59 -39.44
C SER A 326 0.97 0.86 -38.80
N ASP A 327 1.05 1.37 -37.58
CA ASP A 327 2.33 1.49 -36.88
C ASP A 327 2.31 0.66 -35.60
N ASN A 328 3.40 -0.08 -35.36
CA ASN A 328 3.75 -0.67 -34.07
C ASN A 328 4.02 0.42 -33.00
N SER A 329 3.21 1.47 -32.93
CA SER A 329 3.35 2.55 -31.98
C SER A 329 2.93 2.02 -30.61
N LYS A 330 3.89 1.91 -29.67
CA LYS A 330 3.57 1.65 -28.26
C LYS A 330 2.55 2.69 -27.80
N SER A 331 1.53 2.25 -27.08
CA SER A 331 0.46 3.13 -26.61
C SER A 331 1.00 4.28 -25.78
N SER A 332 0.39 5.45 -25.96
CA SER A 332 0.74 6.66 -25.23
C SER A 332 -0.16 6.82 -24.01
N TYR A 333 0.43 6.90 -22.83
CA TYR A 333 -0.24 6.93 -21.53
C TYR A 333 0.15 8.16 -20.72
N LEU A 334 -0.83 8.69 -20.00
CA LEU A 334 -0.62 9.64 -18.91
C LEU A 334 -0.97 8.97 -17.58
N LEU A 335 0.01 8.95 -16.69
CA LEU A 335 -0.13 8.52 -15.32
C LEU A 335 -0.24 9.76 -14.43
N THR A 336 -1.42 9.97 -13.87
CA THR A 336 -1.63 10.99 -12.83
C THR A 336 -1.38 10.35 -11.47
N GLN A 337 -0.54 10.99 -10.66
CA GLN A 337 -0.23 10.63 -9.29
C GLN A 337 -0.66 11.76 -8.36
N LYS A 338 -1.66 11.52 -7.52
CA LYS A 338 -2.13 12.46 -6.51
C LYS A 338 -1.63 12.04 -5.14
N LEU A 339 -0.73 12.81 -4.54
CA LEU A 339 -0.17 12.51 -3.23
C LEU A 339 -1.17 12.83 -2.12
N GLU A 340 -1.09 12.08 -1.02
CA GLU A 340 -1.89 12.34 0.20
C GLU A 340 -1.61 13.73 0.78
N SER A 341 -0.39 14.24 0.63
CA SER A 341 0.00 15.61 0.99
C SER A 341 -0.61 16.70 0.10
N GLY A 342 -1.24 16.33 -1.01
CA GLY A 342 -2.02 17.21 -1.86
C GLY A 342 -1.39 17.54 -3.22
N GLU A 343 -0.10 17.31 -3.43
CA GLU A 343 0.56 17.54 -4.73
C GLU A 343 0.03 16.60 -5.82
N THR A 344 0.06 17.09 -7.07
CA THR A 344 -0.32 16.30 -8.25
C THR A 344 0.84 16.24 -9.23
N LEU A 345 1.27 15.05 -9.59
CA LEU A 345 2.33 14.80 -10.56
C LEU A 345 1.74 14.10 -11.79
N ILE A 346 2.07 14.57 -12.98
CA ILE A 346 1.64 13.97 -14.24
C ILE A 346 2.86 13.43 -14.97
N TRP A 347 2.83 12.12 -15.21
CA TRP A 347 3.89 11.39 -15.86
C TRP A 347 3.44 10.89 -17.23
N GLN A 348 4.31 11.01 -18.23
CA GLN A 348 4.10 10.47 -19.56
C GLN A 348 5.01 9.24 -19.75
N ASN A 349 4.47 8.17 -20.32
CA ASN A 349 5.28 7.00 -20.62
C ASN A 349 6.21 7.25 -21.81
N GLU A 350 7.41 6.70 -21.72
CA GLU A 350 8.41 6.63 -22.77
C GLU A 350 8.87 5.17 -22.89
N ALA A 351 9.23 4.74 -24.10
CA ALA A 351 9.84 3.43 -24.27
C ALA A 351 11.14 3.38 -23.45
N LYS A 352 11.30 2.36 -22.61
CA LYS A 352 12.58 2.11 -21.95
C LYS A 352 13.66 1.98 -23.02
N LYS A 353 14.73 2.77 -22.88
CA LYS A 353 15.93 2.57 -23.68
C LYS A 353 16.53 1.24 -23.23
N THR A 354 16.66 0.29 -24.16
CA THR A 354 17.44 -0.92 -23.91
C THR A 354 18.88 -0.50 -23.61
N PRO A 355 19.51 -1.06 -22.56
CA PRO A 355 20.94 -0.85 -22.27
C PRO A 355 21.82 -1.16 -23.49
#